data_AF-A0A351BWN2-F1
#
_entry.id   AF-A0A351BWN2-F1
#
_cell.length_a   1.000
_cell.length_b   1.000
_cell.length_c   1.000
_cell.angle_alpha   90.00
_cell.angle_beta   90.00
_cell.angle_gamma   90.00
#
_symmetry.space_group_name_H-M   'P 1'
#
loop_
_entity.id
_entity.type
_entity.pdbx_description
1 polymer ?
#
loop_
_entity_poly.entity_id
_entity_poly.type
_entity_poly.pdbx_seq_one_letter_code
_entity_poly.pdbx_strand_id
1 'polypeptide(L)'
;MKNILRPGSLLLYFLTFIAFLTGVMTFAGISDAAANQELASGAIVFMHGVFFAAAVFSVSILIYYLLSEKSVKFLSIFVSFFILIIAGLSYCNYNVRQKSKTEFQLERKSSEIINAGFTPVSFGKSKNTDGSIGMGFFKPDFVNLPVLYFFYENPYAGDPTDEIPKKDSITFSLKNFGTMDISYAPPWLAPAHLKLDYDILYFRIMYVSYNFIEIKVNEYDDRTAWVKKDAGEIFYWPEFLLKVHSVEFLNPAEHKVRVRPFNYSDEVSYKYEFMKPVIINDEWMYVELYDDDYNLTGKGWLQWKTGGKLLISYSLLS
;
A
#
# COMPACT_ATOMS: atom_id res chain seq x y z
N MET A 1 -59.05 -18.11 -7.26
CA MET A 1 -57.63 -18.05 -6.83
C MET A 1 -57.22 -16.59 -6.78
N LYS A 2 -56.53 -16.13 -5.73
CA LYS A 2 -55.95 -14.77 -5.74
C LYS A 2 -54.83 -14.76 -6.78
N ASN A 3 -54.82 -13.74 -7.65
CA ASN A 3 -53.75 -13.57 -8.63
C ASN A 3 -52.48 -13.09 -7.89
N ILE A 4 -51.54 -14.02 -7.68
CA ILE A 4 -50.26 -13.78 -6.99
C ILE A 4 -49.43 -12.70 -7.70
N LEU A 5 -49.63 -12.56 -9.02
CA LEU A 5 -48.88 -11.65 -9.89
C LEU A 5 -49.54 -10.27 -10.06
N ARG A 6 -50.42 -9.84 -9.14
CA ARG A 6 -50.94 -8.47 -9.19
C ARG A 6 -49.81 -7.48 -8.86
N PRO A 7 -49.80 -6.28 -9.47
CA PRO A 7 -48.76 -5.28 -9.20
C PRO A 7 -48.58 -4.96 -7.71
N GLY A 8 -49.68 -4.89 -6.96
CA GLY A 8 -49.64 -4.61 -5.51
C GLY A 8 -49.03 -5.73 -4.65
N SER A 9 -49.18 -7.00 -5.04
CA SER A 9 -48.53 -8.11 -4.34
C SER A 9 -47.04 -8.18 -4.68
N LEU A 10 -46.68 -7.97 -5.94
CA LEU A 10 -45.28 -7.89 -6.37
C LEU A 10 -44.51 -6.79 -5.60
N LEU A 11 -45.14 -5.63 -5.40
CA LEU A 11 -44.56 -4.55 -4.60
C LEU A 11 -44.30 -4.99 -3.15
N LEU A 12 -45.27 -5.63 -2.49
CA LEU A 12 -45.08 -6.12 -1.12
C LEU A 12 -43.93 -7.13 -1.03
N TYR A 13 -43.85 -8.07 -1.99
CA TYR A 13 -42.79 -9.09 -1.99
C TYR A 13 -41.41 -8.46 -2.16
N PHE A 14 -41.29 -7.50 -3.07
CA PHE A 14 -40.04 -6.77 -3.29
C PHE A 14 -39.64 -5.93 -2.09
N LEU A 15 -40.58 -5.19 -1.50
CA LEU A 15 -40.32 -4.37 -0.31
C LEU A 15 -39.93 -5.22 0.90
N THR A 16 -40.58 -6.36 1.12
CA THR A 16 -40.21 -7.28 2.22
C THR A 16 -38.83 -7.88 2.00
N PHE A 17 -38.47 -8.24 0.77
CA PHE A 17 -37.12 -8.70 0.44
C PHE A 17 -36.05 -7.64 0.78
N ILE A 18 -36.24 -6.40 0.31
CA ILE A 18 -35.30 -5.29 0.58
C ILE A 18 -35.21 -5.00 2.07
N ALA A 19 -36.35 -4.90 2.77
CA ALA A 19 -36.37 -4.56 4.20
C ALA A 19 -35.57 -5.55 5.05
N PHE A 20 -35.65 -6.84 4.73
CA PHE A 20 -34.90 -7.86 5.46
C PHE A 20 -33.44 -7.91 5.07
N LEU A 21 -33.12 -7.72 3.78
CA LEU A 21 -31.74 -7.64 3.33
C LEU A 21 -31.01 -6.48 4.03
N THR A 22 -31.61 -5.28 4.04
CA THR A 22 -31.04 -4.12 4.73
C THR A 22 -30.99 -4.33 6.24
N GLY A 23 -32.05 -4.87 6.83
CA GLY A 23 -32.10 -5.18 8.27
C GLY A 23 -30.97 -6.12 8.72
N VAL A 24 -30.71 -7.19 7.97
CA VAL A 24 -29.61 -8.14 8.28
C VAL A 24 -28.24 -7.47 8.15
N MET A 25 -28.02 -6.66 7.11
CA MET A 25 -26.75 -5.93 6.95
C MET A 25 -26.53 -4.95 8.10
N THR A 26 -27.56 -4.19 8.50
CA THR A 26 -27.48 -3.26 9.63
C THR A 26 -27.22 -4.01 10.93
N PHE A 27 -27.90 -5.14 11.17
CA PHE A 27 -27.71 -5.96 12.36
C PHE A 27 -26.29 -6.54 12.44
N ALA A 28 -25.76 -7.05 11.33
CA ALA A 28 -24.40 -7.57 11.27
C ALA A 28 -23.35 -6.49 11.59
N GLY A 29 -23.58 -5.25 11.12
CA GLY A 29 -22.71 -4.11 11.42
C GLY A 29 -22.79 -3.58 12.86
N ILE A 30 -23.79 -4.00 13.65
CA ILE A 30 -23.94 -3.65 15.07
C ILE A 30 -23.46 -4.78 15.99
N SER A 31 -23.65 -6.04 15.57
CA SER A 31 -23.37 -7.23 16.37
C SER A 31 -21.94 -7.75 16.24
N ASP A 32 -21.10 -7.09 15.43
CA ASP A 32 -19.73 -7.55 15.11
C ASP A 32 -19.68 -9.02 14.63
N ALA A 33 -20.78 -9.52 14.05
CA ALA A 33 -20.96 -10.93 13.70
C ALA A 33 -19.97 -11.47 12.65
N ALA A 34 -19.13 -10.60 12.08
CA ALA A 34 -18.05 -10.96 11.17
C ALA A 34 -16.74 -10.20 11.45
N ALA A 35 -16.59 -9.65 12.67
CA ALA A 35 -15.32 -9.10 13.12
C ALA A 35 -14.26 -10.22 13.09
N ASN A 36 -13.07 -9.91 12.57
CA ASN A 36 -11.92 -10.80 12.38
C ASN A 36 -11.90 -11.67 11.10
N GLN A 37 -12.85 -11.51 10.18
CA GLN A 37 -12.82 -12.23 8.89
C GLN A 37 -12.45 -11.34 7.69
N GLU A 38 -11.89 -10.16 7.95
CA GLU A 38 -11.35 -9.22 6.95
C GLU A 38 -12.26 -9.10 5.70
N LEU A 39 -11.74 -9.39 4.50
CA LEU A 39 -12.48 -9.28 3.24
C LEU A 39 -13.62 -10.33 3.11
N ALA A 40 -13.49 -11.48 3.77
CA ALA A 40 -14.50 -12.55 3.73
C ALA A 40 -15.75 -12.19 4.55
N SER A 41 -15.62 -11.30 5.54
CA SER A 41 -16.72 -10.85 6.41
C SER A 41 -17.91 -10.31 5.60
N GLY A 42 -17.63 -9.47 4.60
CA GLY A 42 -18.66 -8.87 3.75
C GLY A 42 -19.42 -9.89 2.91
N ALA A 43 -18.71 -10.87 2.34
CA ALA A 43 -19.32 -11.93 1.53
C ALA A 43 -20.23 -12.84 2.37
N ILE A 44 -19.80 -13.18 3.59
CA ILE A 44 -20.57 -14.05 4.49
C ILE A 44 -21.85 -13.37 4.96
N VAL A 45 -21.77 -12.11 5.39
CA VAL A 45 -22.93 -11.31 5.81
C VAL A 45 -23.90 -11.13 4.64
N PHE A 46 -23.38 -10.87 3.44
CA PHE A 46 -24.20 -10.74 2.24
C PHE A 46 -24.96 -12.03 1.92
N MET A 47 -24.28 -13.18 1.90
CA MET A 47 -24.91 -14.47 1.61
C MET A 47 -25.99 -14.82 2.64
N HIS A 48 -25.74 -14.61 3.93
CA HIS A 48 -26.74 -14.80 4.97
C HIS A 48 -27.94 -13.88 4.79
N GLY A 49 -27.71 -12.61 4.43
CA GLY A 49 -28.76 -11.65 4.10
C GLY A 49 -29.65 -12.13 2.95
N VAL A 50 -29.06 -12.66 1.88
CA VAL A 50 -29.80 -13.18 0.72
C VAL A 50 -30.64 -14.41 1.11
N PHE A 51 -30.09 -15.37 1.86
CA PHE A 51 -30.84 -16.55 2.29
C PHE A 51 -32.02 -16.18 3.19
N PHE A 52 -31.82 -15.27 4.14
CA PHE A 52 -32.88 -14.82 5.03
C PHE A 52 -33.97 -14.05 4.27
N ALA A 53 -33.58 -13.18 3.33
CA ALA A 53 -34.51 -12.43 2.50
C ALA A 53 -35.35 -13.36 1.60
N ALA A 54 -34.77 -14.45 1.07
CA ALA A 54 -35.50 -15.45 0.29
C ALA A 54 -36.52 -16.23 1.13
N ALA A 55 -36.18 -16.59 2.37
CA ALA A 55 -37.10 -17.24 3.30
C ALA A 55 -38.29 -16.33 3.62
N VAL A 56 -38.02 -15.06 3.91
CA VAL A 56 -39.07 -14.07 4.22
C VAL A 56 -39.93 -13.75 2.99
N PHE A 57 -39.34 -13.71 1.80
CA PHE A 57 -40.08 -13.57 0.54
C PHE A 57 -41.10 -14.70 0.37
N SER A 58 -40.75 -15.92 0.73
CA SER A 58 -41.67 -17.06 0.69
C SER A 58 -42.83 -16.89 1.69
N VAL A 59 -42.54 -16.39 2.89
CA VAL A 59 -43.55 -16.09 3.91
C VAL A 59 -44.46 -14.93 3.49
N SER A 60 -43.94 -13.92 2.80
CA SER A 60 -44.73 -12.77 2.35
C SER A 60 -45.77 -13.16 1.29
N ILE A 61 -45.49 -14.18 0.47
CA ILE A 61 -46.48 -14.82 -0.42
C ILE A 61 -47.63 -15.41 0.40
N LEU A 62 -47.35 -16.17 1.47
CA LEU A 62 -48.37 -16.74 2.35
C LEU A 62 -49.19 -15.66 3.08
N ILE A 63 -48.54 -14.62 3.58
CA ILE A 63 -49.21 -13.48 4.23
C ILE A 63 -50.18 -12.79 3.26
N TYR A 64 -49.81 -12.62 1.99
CA TYR A 64 -50.71 -12.07 0.97
C TYR A 64 -51.97 -12.92 0.76
N TYR A 65 -51.85 -14.25 0.85
CA TYR A 65 -53.02 -15.14 0.77
C TYR A 65 -53.99 -14.92 1.94
N LEU A 66 -53.47 -14.69 3.14
CA LEU A 66 -54.27 -14.54 4.35
C LEU A 66 -54.89 -13.13 4.50
N LEU A 67 -54.25 -12.10 3.94
CA LEU A 67 -54.67 -10.71 4.15
C LEU A 67 -55.66 -10.18 3.10
N SER A 68 -56.48 -9.21 3.50
CA SER A 68 -57.32 -8.43 2.58
C SER A 68 -56.49 -7.46 1.73
N GLU A 69 -57.00 -7.03 0.56
CA GLU A 69 -56.27 -6.09 -0.30
C GLU A 69 -55.97 -4.75 0.39
N LYS A 70 -56.90 -4.27 1.22
CA LYS A 70 -56.71 -3.06 2.04
C LYS A 70 -55.56 -3.23 3.02
N SER A 71 -55.48 -4.38 3.68
CA SER A 71 -54.40 -4.72 4.61
C SER A 71 -53.05 -4.83 3.90
N VAL A 72 -53.00 -5.37 2.68
CA VAL A 72 -51.77 -5.49 1.87
C VAL A 72 -51.21 -4.12 1.49
N LYS A 73 -52.07 -3.18 1.06
CA LYS A 73 -51.67 -1.80 0.77
C LYS A 73 -51.14 -1.09 2.01
N PHE A 74 -51.85 -1.22 3.13
CA PHE A 74 -51.42 -0.67 4.41
C PHE A 74 -50.06 -1.23 4.86
N LEU A 75 -49.87 -2.55 4.76
CA LEU A 75 -48.62 -3.22 5.11
C LEU A 75 -47.46 -2.78 4.20
N SER A 76 -47.70 -2.60 2.90
CA SER A 76 -46.66 -2.14 1.96
C SER A 76 -46.18 -0.73 2.30
N ILE A 77 -47.10 0.17 2.64
CA ILE A 77 -46.77 1.53 3.10
C ILE A 77 -45.96 1.46 4.40
N PHE A 78 -46.37 0.62 5.35
CA PHE A 78 -45.66 0.44 6.61
C PHE A 78 -44.23 -0.07 6.42
N VAL A 79 -44.04 -1.11 5.59
CA VAL A 79 -42.71 -1.65 5.28
C VAL A 79 -41.85 -0.61 4.55
N SER A 80 -42.43 0.17 3.64
CA SER A 80 -41.70 1.25 2.96
C SER A 80 -41.23 2.31 3.96
N PHE A 81 -42.06 2.69 4.93
CA PHE A 81 -41.68 3.64 5.97
C PHE A 81 -40.57 3.08 6.86
N PHE A 82 -40.62 1.79 7.19
CA PHE A 82 -39.59 1.10 7.96
C PHE A 82 -38.23 1.09 7.24
N ILE A 83 -38.21 0.84 5.93
CA ILE A 83 -36.98 0.93 5.11
C ILE A 83 -36.39 2.33 5.17
N LEU A 84 -37.21 3.38 5.06
CA LEU A 84 -36.76 4.77 5.14
C LEU A 84 -36.15 5.09 6.52
N ILE A 85 -36.72 4.58 7.61
CA ILE A 85 -36.16 4.73 8.95
C ILE A 85 -34.78 4.06 9.03
N ILE A 86 -34.64 2.81 8.58
CA ILE A 86 -33.36 2.09 8.60
C ILE A 86 -32.31 2.81 7.76
N ALA A 87 -32.68 3.28 6.57
CA ALA A 87 -31.80 4.05 5.70
C ALA A 87 -31.36 5.35 6.37
N GLY A 88 -32.29 6.08 7.00
CA GLY A 88 -32.01 7.29 7.75
C GLY A 88 -31.07 7.06 8.94
N LEU A 89 -31.31 6.01 9.74
CA LEU A 89 -30.42 5.63 10.85
C LEU A 89 -29.04 5.23 10.35
N SER A 90 -28.96 4.46 9.26
CA SER A 90 -27.69 4.05 8.66
C SER A 90 -26.90 5.25 8.14
N TYR A 91 -27.58 6.22 7.52
CA TYR A 91 -26.99 7.48 7.07
C TYR A 91 -26.51 8.36 8.23
N CYS A 92 -27.30 8.48 9.29
CA CYS A 92 -26.90 9.18 10.52
C CYS A 92 -25.66 8.53 11.15
N ASN A 93 -25.64 7.20 11.29
CA ASN A 93 -24.49 6.46 11.83
C ASN A 93 -23.25 6.62 10.94
N TYR A 94 -23.42 6.62 9.63
CA TYR A 94 -22.33 6.90 8.68
C TYR A 94 -21.75 8.30 8.90
N ASN A 95 -22.61 9.31 9.03
CA ASN A 95 -22.17 10.68 9.30
C ASN A 95 -21.52 10.85 10.68
N VAL A 96 -22.01 10.16 11.73
CA VAL A 96 -21.38 10.15 13.05
C VAL A 96 -20.00 9.47 13.01
N ARG A 97 -19.85 8.37 12.26
CA ARG A 97 -18.55 7.71 12.04
C ARG A 97 -17.58 8.58 11.25
N GLN A 98 -18.08 9.35 10.27
CA GLN A 98 -17.28 10.35 9.56
C GLN A 98 -16.84 11.48 10.49
N LYS A 99 -17.76 12.06 11.27
CA LYS A 99 -17.45 13.15 12.22
C LYS A 99 -16.53 12.71 13.35
N SER A 100 -16.71 11.54 13.93
CA SER A 100 -15.81 11.01 14.96
C SER A 100 -14.41 10.74 14.40
N LYS A 101 -14.26 10.29 13.14
CA LYS A 101 -12.94 10.29 12.47
C LYS A 101 -12.35 11.70 12.37
N THR A 102 -13.17 12.72 12.12
CA THR A 102 -12.75 14.14 12.07
C THR A 102 -12.48 14.76 13.46
N GLU A 103 -13.19 14.37 14.51
CA GLU A 103 -13.05 14.92 15.88
C GLU A 103 -11.96 14.19 16.68
N PHE A 104 -11.78 12.87 16.51
CA PHE A 104 -10.62 12.15 17.06
C PHE A 104 -9.30 12.65 16.44
N GLN A 105 -9.36 13.23 15.23
CA GLN A 105 -8.27 14.00 14.62
C GLN A 105 -8.05 15.38 15.26
N LEU A 106 -9.07 15.99 15.87
CA LEU A 106 -8.99 17.31 16.52
C LEU A 106 -8.59 17.23 18.00
N GLU A 107 -8.97 16.17 18.72
CA GLU A 107 -8.70 16.04 20.17
C GLU A 107 -7.27 15.51 20.46
N ARG A 108 -6.66 14.75 19.54
CA ARG A 108 -5.22 14.38 19.63
C ARG A 108 -4.25 15.55 19.39
N LYS A 109 -4.77 16.71 18.98
CA LYS A 109 -4.03 17.93 18.66
C LYS A 109 -3.43 18.62 19.90
N SER A 110 -3.78 18.22 21.12
CA SER A 110 -3.39 18.93 22.35
C SER A 110 -2.42 18.21 23.29
N SER A 111 -1.89 17.03 22.94
CA SER A 111 -0.99 16.29 23.83
C SER A 111 0.46 16.30 23.34
N GLU A 112 1.26 17.13 24.02
CA GLU A 112 2.72 17.15 24.16
C GLU A 112 3.61 17.06 22.91
N ILE A 113 4.06 18.25 22.48
CA ILE A 113 5.24 18.46 21.65
C ILE A 113 6.48 18.10 22.49
N ILE A 114 7.02 16.90 22.30
CA ILE A 114 8.41 16.60 22.68
C ILE A 114 9.28 16.94 21.48
N ASN A 115 10.00 18.07 21.58
CA ASN A 115 10.98 18.48 20.60
C ASN A 115 12.20 17.54 20.65
N ALA A 116 12.17 16.44 19.90
CA ALA A 116 13.37 15.71 19.52
C ALA A 116 13.97 16.41 18.29
N GLY A 117 15.10 17.11 18.49
CA GLY A 117 15.82 17.77 17.41
C GLY A 117 16.39 16.73 16.43
N PHE A 118 15.81 16.63 15.25
CA PHE A 118 16.40 15.90 14.13
C PHE A 118 17.30 16.86 13.34
N THR A 119 18.60 16.57 13.31
CA THR A 119 19.53 17.23 12.39
C THR A 119 19.31 16.67 10.98
N PRO A 120 19.17 17.54 9.95
CA PRO A 120 19.06 17.08 8.57
C PRO A 120 20.37 16.41 8.13
N VAL A 121 20.29 15.15 7.70
CA VAL A 121 21.43 14.43 7.11
C VAL A 121 21.65 14.96 5.70
N SER A 122 22.83 15.56 5.49
CA SER A 122 23.30 16.01 4.17
C SER A 122 23.57 14.82 3.26
N PHE A 123 23.14 14.91 2.00
CA PHE A 123 23.41 13.94 0.95
C PHE A 123 24.92 13.89 0.63
N GLY A 124 25.64 13.04 1.34
CA GLY A 124 27.00 12.68 0.98
C GLY A 124 27.00 11.68 -0.18
N LYS A 125 27.80 11.94 -1.22
CA LYS A 125 28.15 10.97 -2.27
C LYS A 125 28.43 9.61 -1.61
N SER A 126 27.58 8.62 -1.86
CA SER A 126 27.75 7.25 -1.38
C SER A 126 29.10 6.74 -1.88
N LYS A 127 30.04 6.59 -0.95
CA LYS A 127 31.34 5.98 -1.20
C LYS A 127 31.09 4.48 -1.25
N ASN A 128 31.01 3.90 -2.46
CA ASN A 128 30.97 2.46 -2.66
C ASN A 128 32.26 1.86 -2.06
N THR A 129 32.21 1.47 -0.79
CA THR A 129 33.12 0.48 -0.21
C THR A 129 32.74 -0.90 -0.79
N ASP A 130 33.71 -1.80 -0.89
CA ASP A 130 33.70 -3.10 -1.60
C ASP A 130 32.60 -4.14 -1.23
N GLY A 131 31.49 -3.71 -0.64
CA GLY A 131 30.32 -4.53 -0.34
C GLY A 131 29.47 -4.86 -1.57
N SER A 132 28.77 -5.98 -1.51
CA SER A 132 27.78 -6.38 -2.53
C SER A 132 26.75 -5.26 -2.72
N ILE A 133 26.38 -4.96 -3.97
CA ILE A 133 25.38 -3.93 -4.30
C ILE A 133 23.99 -4.17 -3.66
N GLY A 134 23.76 -5.36 -3.10
CA GLY A 134 22.45 -5.81 -2.63
C GLY A 134 21.54 -6.20 -3.80
N MET A 135 20.35 -6.71 -3.49
CA MET A 135 19.39 -7.14 -4.52
C MET A 135 18.54 -5.98 -5.06
N GLY A 136 18.51 -4.86 -4.33
CA GLY A 136 17.71 -3.68 -4.62
C GLY A 136 17.30 -2.99 -3.33
N PHE A 137 16.07 -2.48 -3.27
CA PHE A 137 15.54 -1.72 -2.15
C PHE A 137 14.22 -2.26 -1.62
N PHE A 138 14.02 -2.13 -0.32
CA PHE A 138 12.76 -2.30 0.37
C PHE A 138 12.21 -0.94 0.78
N LYS A 139 10.94 -0.70 0.46
CA LYS A 139 10.17 0.47 0.88
C LYS A 139 9.10 0.03 1.87
N PRO A 140 9.17 0.43 3.16
CA PRO A 140 8.11 0.11 4.11
C PRO A 140 6.77 0.74 3.66
N ASP A 141 5.65 0.05 3.89
CA ASP A 141 4.32 0.65 3.71
C ASP A 141 3.97 1.49 4.95
N PHE A 142 4.66 2.62 5.09
CA PHE A 142 4.44 3.54 6.21
C PHE A 142 3.11 4.31 6.11
N VAL A 143 2.34 4.15 5.03
CA VAL A 143 1.02 4.76 4.85
C VAL A 143 -0.05 3.92 5.52
N ASN A 144 -0.05 2.60 5.28
CA ASN A 144 -1.05 1.69 5.84
C ASN A 144 -0.58 1.01 7.13
N LEU A 145 0.74 0.84 7.30
CA LEU A 145 1.34 0.19 8.46
C LEU A 145 2.10 1.22 9.31
N PRO A 146 1.56 1.60 10.49
CA PRO A 146 2.19 2.63 11.31
C PRO A 146 3.48 2.18 11.98
N VAL A 147 3.82 0.88 11.93
CA VAL A 147 5.00 0.32 12.60
C VAL A 147 5.69 -0.70 11.69
N LEU A 148 6.99 -0.51 11.47
CA LEU A 148 7.88 -1.51 10.89
C LEU A 148 8.71 -2.15 12.01
N TYR A 149 8.56 -3.46 12.22
CA TYR A 149 9.33 -4.19 13.24
C TYR A 149 10.62 -4.79 12.66
N PHE A 150 11.69 -4.72 13.46
CA PHE A 150 12.98 -5.33 13.17
C PHE A 150 13.19 -6.61 14.00
N PHE A 151 13.68 -7.65 13.32
CA PHE A 151 14.05 -8.94 13.89
C PHE A 151 15.56 -9.16 13.63
N TYR A 152 16.39 -9.24 14.66
CA TYR A 152 17.85 -9.42 14.48
C TYR A 152 18.28 -10.87 14.38
N GLU A 153 17.41 -11.79 14.79
CA GLU A 153 17.66 -13.22 14.68
C GLU A 153 17.18 -13.69 13.32
N ASN A 154 17.94 -14.60 12.69
CA ASN A 154 17.51 -15.19 11.43
C ASN A 154 16.19 -15.94 11.67
N PRO A 155 15.09 -15.56 10.98
CA PRO A 155 13.76 -16.14 11.19
C PRO A 155 13.68 -17.63 10.90
N TYR A 156 14.71 -18.22 10.27
CA TYR A 156 14.80 -19.64 9.94
C TYR A 156 15.83 -20.41 10.77
N ALA A 157 16.47 -19.79 11.77
CA ALA A 157 17.48 -20.44 12.60
C ALA A 157 16.91 -21.19 13.82
N GLY A 158 15.61 -21.05 14.12
CA GLY A 158 14.94 -21.65 15.28
C GLY A 158 13.86 -22.70 14.92
N ASP A 159 13.18 -23.21 15.95
CA ASP A 159 12.03 -24.10 15.78
C ASP A 159 10.85 -23.32 15.16
N PRO A 160 10.19 -23.82 14.09
CA PRO A 160 9.07 -23.13 13.43
C PRO A 160 7.88 -22.75 14.33
N THR A 161 7.82 -23.24 15.57
CA THR A 161 6.78 -22.88 16.55
C THR A 161 7.08 -21.64 17.39
N ASP A 162 8.32 -21.14 17.40
CA ASP A 162 8.68 -19.98 18.22
C ASP A 162 8.34 -18.67 17.52
N GLU A 163 7.61 -17.78 18.22
CA GLU A 163 7.43 -16.41 17.77
C GLU A 163 8.78 -15.68 17.82
N ILE A 164 9.30 -15.28 16.66
CA ILE A 164 10.56 -14.56 16.58
C ILE A 164 10.39 -13.20 17.29
N PRO A 165 11.23 -12.89 18.31
CA PRO A 165 11.05 -11.70 19.10
C PRO A 165 11.32 -10.43 18.28
N LYS A 166 10.36 -9.50 18.34
CA LYS A 166 10.53 -8.12 17.83
C LYS A 166 11.51 -7.40 18.74
N LYS A 167 12.65 -6.96 18.21
CA LYS A 167 13.71 -6.34 19.01
C LYS A 167 13.66 -4.83 18.96
N ASP A 168 13.27 -4.26 17.82
CA ASP A 168 13.19 -2.82 17.63
C ASP A 168 12.15 -2.47 16.55
N SER A 169 11.89 -1.19 16.31
CA SER A 169 10.92 -0.75 15.31
C SER A 169 11.13 0.67 14.82
N ILE A 170 10.53 0.99 13.68
CA ILE A 170 10.24 2.37 13.28
C ILE A 170 8.74 2.59 13.44
N THR A 171 8.35 3.67 14.11
CA THR A 171 6.95 4.10 14.16
C THR A 171 6.77 5.34 13.31
N PHE A 172 5.75 5.32 12.48
CA PHE A 172 5.36 6.39 11.59
C PHE A 172 4.12 7.12 12.14
N SER A 173 4.08 8.43 11.95
CA SER A 173 2.96 9.27 12.32
C SER A 173 2.70 10.31 11.26
N LEU A 174 1.44 10.62 11.02
CA LEU A 174 1.06 11.71 10.12
C LEU A 174 1.30 13.06 10.82
N LYS A 175 2.11 13.94 10.22
CA LYS A 175 2.27 15.34 10.62
C LYS A 175 1.08 16.19 10.15
N ASN A 176 1.02 17.42 10.66
CA ASN A 176 0.09 18.44 10.16
C ASN A 176 0.26 18.57 8.64
N PHE A 177 -0.86 18.72 7.91
CA PHE A 177 -0.92 18.81 6.43
C PHE A 177 -0.72 17.50 5.64
N GLY A 178 -0.74 16.34 6.30
CA GLY A 178 -0.77 15.04 5.60
C GLY A 178 0.60 14.51 5.18
N THR A 179 1.69 15.12 5.63
CA THR A 179 3.05 14.59 5.45
C THR A 179 3.33 13.48 6.45
N MET A 180 4.03 12.43 6.03
CA MET A 180 4.44 11.35 6.93
C MET A 180 5.71 11.74 7.69
N ASP A 181 5.81 11.30 8.94
CA ASP A 181 6.99 11.51 9.79
C ASP A 181 7.31 10.26 10.61
N ILE A 182 8.55 10.18 11.09
CA ILE A 182 8.98 9.15 12.04
C ILE A 182 8.76 9.69 13.45
N SER A 183 7.82 9.09 14.19
CA SER A 183 7.61 9.41 15.61
C SER A 183 8.61 8.71 16.51
N TYR A 184 9.09 7.54 16.09
CA TYR A 184 10.14 6.79 16.76
C TYR A 184 11.01 6.07 15.73
N ALA A 185 12.32 6.24 15.86
CA ALA A 185 13.28 5.37 15.23
C ALA A 185 14.44 5.10 16.20
N PRO A 186 15.12 3.95 16.04
CA PRO A 186 16.33 3.69 16.78
C PRO A 186 17.39 4.75 16.45
N PRO A 187 18.19 5.22 17.43
CA PRO A 187 19.16 6.32 17.21
C PRO A 187 20.29 5.96 16.24
N TRP A 188 20.46 4.67 15.96
CA TRP A 188 21.46 4.14 15.03
C TRP A 188 20.90 3.93 13.61
N LEU A 189 19.62 4.23 13.34
CA LEU A 189 19.02 4.02 12.03
C LEU A 189 19.62 4.96 10.98
N ALA A 190 20.18 4.41 9.90
CA ALA A 190 20.73 5.18 8.79
C ALA A 190 20.44 4.46 7.46
N PRO A 191 19.20 4.56 6.95
CA PRO A 191 18.79 3.85 5.73
C PRO A 191 19.55 4.37 4.50
N ALA A 192 19.43 3.64 3.38
CA ALA A 192 20.03 4.05 2.12
C ALA A 192 19.49 5.39 1.61
N HIS A 193 18.18 5.62 1.77
CA HIS A 193 17.52 6.88 1.45
C HIS A 193 16.46 7.21 2.51
N LEU A 194 16.43 8.46 2.97
CA LEU A 194 15.43 8.98 3.91
C LEU A 194 15.03 10.40 3.53
N LYS A 195 13.82 10.54 3.00
CA LYS A 195 13.18 11.81 2.66
C LYS A 195 11.66 11.63 2.64
N LEU A 196 11.06 11.60 3.83
CA LEU A 196 9.64 11.26 4.02
C LEU A 196 8.67 12.29 3.44
N ASP A 197 9.09 13.54 3.30
CA ASP A 197 8.36 14.60 2.59
C ASP A 197 8.19 14.31 1.09
N TYR A 198 8.94 13.36 0.55
CA TYR A 198 8.84 12.84 -0.82
C TYR A 198 8.43 11.36 -0.85
N ASP A 199 7.93 10.80 0.26
CA ASP A 199 7.62 9.38 0.41
C ASP A 199 8.80 8.43 0.12
N ILE A 200 10.03 8.90 0.38
CA ILE A 200 11.26 8.13 0.20
C ILE A 200 11.74 7.62 1.56
N LEU A 201 11.67 6.30 1.74
CA LEU A 201 12.38 5.57 2.78
C LEU A 201 12.77 4.22 2.20
N TYR A 202 14.05 4.06 1.90
CA TYR A 202 14.56 2.85 1.25
C TYR A 202 15.68 2.20 2.05
N PHE A 203 15.54 0.89 2.25
CA PHE A 203 16.56 0.05 2.83
C PHE A 203 17.15 -0.87 1.77
N ARG A 204 18.47 -1.03 1.75
CA ARG A 204 19.11 -1.96 0.82
C ARG A 204 18.80 -3.40 1.22
N ILE A 205 18.37 -4.21 0.26
CA ILE A 205 18.08 -5.62 0.49
C ILE A 205 19.38 -6.43 0.35
N MET A 206 19.71 -7.19 1.39
CA MET A 206 20.84 -8.12 1.41
C MET A 206 20.41 -9.52 0.97
N TYR A 207 19.31 -10.03 1.55
CA TYR A 207 18.76 -11.34 1.24
C TYR A 207 17.23 -11.32 1.18
N VAL A 208 16.68 -12.17 0.31
CA VAL A 208 15.24 -12.39 0.20
C VAL A 208 14.94 -13.84 0.53
N SER A 209 13.95 -14.05 1.40
CA SER A 209 13.43 -15.36 1.76
C SER A 209 11.92 -15.45 1.48
N TYR A 210 11.28 -16.51 1.95
CA TYR A 210 9.85 -16.73 1.72
C TYR A 210 8.97 -15.66 2.38
N ASN A 211 9.16 -15.42 3.69
CA ASN A 211 8.33 -14.50 4.49
C ASN A 211 9.07 -13.26 4.96
N PHE A 212 10.40 -13.27 4.90
CA PHE A 212 11.23 -12.19 5.41
C PHE A 212 12.24 -11.73 4.37
N ILE A 213 12.76 -10.54 4.58
CA ILE A 213 13.92 -10.03 3.87
C ILE A 213 14.90 -9.49 4.89
N GLU A 214 16.18 -9.70 4.63
CA GLU A 214 17.24 -9.07 5.39
C GLU A 214 17.59 -7.75 4.71
N ILE A 215 17.43 -6.66 5.44
CA ILE A 215 17.71 -5.31 4.97
C ILE A 215 18.86 -4.71 5.77
N LYS A 216 19.65 -3.87 5.12
CA LYS A 216 20.66 -3.06 5.77
C LYS A 216 19.99 -1.83 6.37
N VAL A 217 19.99 -1.73 7.70
CA VAL A 217 19.32 -0.68 8.48
C VAL A 217 20.23 0.51 8.80
N ASN A 218 21.54 0.34 8.63
CA ASN A 218 22.53 1.41 8.73
C ASN A 218 23.63 1.23 7.67
N GLU A 219 23.77 2.21 6.76
CA GLU A 219 24.76 2.20 5.67
C GLU A 219 26.19 2.53 6.11
N TYR A 220 26.40 3.03 7.32
CA TYR A 220 27.71 3.40 7.86
C TYR A 220 28.39 2.27 8.64
N ASP A 221 27.62 1.46 9.38
CA ASP A 221 28.16 0.36 10.21
C ASP A 221 27.80 -1.04 9.68
N ASP A 222 27.23 -1.12 8.48
CA ASP A 222 26.78 -2.35 7.82
C ASP A 222 25.74 -3.18 8.60
N ARG A 223 25.07 -2.61 9.60
CA ARG A 223 24.08 -3.33 10.40
C ARG A 223 22.89 -3.75 9.55
N THR A 224 22.45 -5.00 9.75
CA THR A 224 21.28 -5.58 9.11
C THR A 224 20.19 -5.93 10.12
N ALA A 225 18.96 -6.04 9.62
CA ALA A 225 17.83 -6.61 10.35
C ALA A 225 16.91 -7.33 9.36
N TRP A 226 16.20 -8.33 9.86
CA TRP A 226 15.12 -8.96 9.14
C TRP A 226 13.84 -8.14 9.33
N VAL A 227 13.05 -8.04 8.26
CA VAL A 227 11.69 -7.49 8.27
C VAL A 227 10.76 -8.43 7.52
N LYS A 228 9.47 -8.39 7.85
CA LYS A 228 8.49 -9.17 7.09
C LYS A 228 8.34 -8.61 5.68
N LYS A 229 8.21 -9.50 4.71
CA LYS A 229 8.08 -9.15 3.29
C LYS A 229 6.78 -8.40 2.98
N ASP A 230 5.72 -8.68 3.73
CA ASP A 230 4.39 -8.05 3.61
C ASP A 230 4.31 -6.65 4.26
N ALA A 231 5.38 -6.20 4.94
CA ALA A 231 5.42 -4.90 5.59
C ALA A 231 5.78 -3.75 4.63
N GLY A 232 5.87 -4.02 3.33
CA GLY A 232 6.24 -3.02 2.32
C GLY A 232 6.43 -3.60 0.93
N GLU A 233 7.01 -2.77 0.06
CA GLU A 233 7.29 -3.10 -1.34
C GLU A 233 8.77 -3.40 -1.54
N ILE A 234 9.06 -4.35 -2.43
CA ILE A 234 10.42 -4.69 -2.86
C ILE A 234 10.60 -4.19 -4.28
N PHE A 235 11.72 -3.52 -4.51
CA PHE A 235 12.19 -3.12 -5.83
C PHE A 235 13.54 -3.75 -6.08
N TYR A 236 13.64 -4.68 -7.01
CA TYR A 236 14.94 -5.14 -7.49
C TYR A 236 15.64 -4.01 -8.26
N TRP A 237 16.96 -4.08 -8.39
CA TRP A 237 17.74 -3.06 -9.11
C TRP A 237 17.14 -2.64 -10.47
N PRO A 238 16.70 -3.56 -11.35
CA PRO A 238 16.07 -3.17 -12.60
C PRO A 238 14.81 -2.32 -12.40
N GLU A 239 13.92 -2.76 -11.52
CA GLU A 239 12.66 -2.07 -11.23
C GLU A 239 12.89 -0.71 -10.58
N PHE A 240 13.87 -0.63 -9.68
CA PHE A 240 14.25 0.61 -9.02
C PHE A 240 14.85 1.62 -10.00
N LEU A 241 15.80 1.20 -10.84
CA LEU A 241 16.47 2.08 -11.79
C LEU A 241 15.52 2.64 -12.85
N LEU A 242 14.48 1.90 -13.23
CA LEU A 242 13.42 2.42 -14.11
C LEU A 242 12.54 3.50 -13.46
N LYS A 243 12.61 3.67 -12.13
CA LYS A 243 11.86 4.70 -11.39
C LYS A 243 12.70 5.93 -11.05
N VAL A 244 14.02 5.88 -11.25
CA VAL A 244 14.88 7.03 -10.95
C VAL A 244 14.71 8.13 -12.01
N HIS A 245 15.02 9.37 -11.63
CA HIS A 245 14.95 10.50 -12.55
C HIS A 245 16.04 10.40 -13.63
N SER A 246 17.28 10.17 -13.20
CA SER A 246 18.44 10.09 -14.08
C SER A 246 19.52 9.15 -13.51
N VAL A 247 20.41 8.71 -14.39
CA VAL A 247 21.62 7.96 -14.07
C VAL A 247 22.85 8.65 -14.66
N GLU A 248 23.99 8.46 -14.02
CA GLU A 248 25.28 9.02 -14.43
C GLU A 248 26.37 7.96 -14.26
N PHE A 249 27.44 8.03 -15.06
CA PHE A 249 28.59 7.16 -14.84
C PHE A 249 29.36 7.58 -13.59
N LEU A 250 29.76 6.61 -12.77
CA LEU A 250 30.69 6.87 -11.67
C LEU A 250 32.06 7.33 -12.19
N ASN A 251 32.48 6.77 -13.33
CA ASN A 251 33.68 7.17 -14.04
C ASN A 251 33.36 7.40 -15.53
N PRO A 252 32.97 8.62 -15.93
CA PRO A 252 32.62 8.94 -17.31
C PRO A 252 33.76 8.75 -18.32
N ALA A 253 35.02 8.71 -17.88
CA ALA A 253 36.16 8.49 -18.76
C ALA A 253 36.33 7.02 -19.18
N GLU A 254 35.84 6.08 -18.37
CA GLU A 254 35.99 4.63 -18.58
C GLU A 254 34.76 3.99 -19.22
N HIS A 255 33.60 4.66 -19.15
CA HIS A 255 32.33 4.14 -19.60
C HIS A 255 31.70 5.04 -20.65
N LYS A 256 30.99 4.41 -21.59
CA LYS A 256 30.45 5.06 -22.78
C LYS A 256 29.05 4.55 -23.05
N VAL A 257 28.21 5.41 -23.61
CA VAL A 257 26.92 5.01 -24.16
C VAL A 257 27.14 4.46 -25.58
N ARG A 258 26.57 3.29 -25.85
CA ARG A 258 26.81 2.50 -27.05
C ARG A 258 25.55 2.32 -27.88
N VAL A 259 25.70 2.05 -29.17
CA VAL A 259 24.57 1.76 -30.06
C VAL A 259 23.91 0.41 -29.73
N ARG A 260 24.67 -0.56 -29.21
CA ARG A 260 24.21 -1.92 -28.87
C ARG A 260 24.76 -2.39 -27.51
N PRO A 261 24.10 -3.37 -26.84
CA PRO A 261 24.46 -3.81 -25.49
C PRO A 261 25.63 -4.80 -25.45
N PHE A 262 26.82 -4.38 -25.92
CA PHE A 262 28.07 -5.13 -25.81
C PHE A 262 29.30 -4.22 -25.94
N ASN A 263 30.41 -4.63 -25.35
CA ASN A 263 31.61 -3.79 -25.16
C ASN A 263 32.35 -3.37 -26.44
N TYR A 264 32.16 -4.08 -27.55
CA TYR A 264 32.77 -3.77 -28.85
C TYR A 264 31.82 -2.97 -29.78
N SER A 265 30.65 -2.54 -29.30
CA SER A 265 29.74 -1.68 -30.06
C SER A 265 30.29 -0.26 -30.17
N ASP A 266 29.98 0.39 -31.28
CA ASP A 266 30.22 1.82 -31.48
C ASP A 266 29.58 2.66 -30.37
N GLU A 267 30.25 3.76 -30.04
CA GLU A 267 29.76 4.82 -29.17
C GLU A 267 28.72 5.67 -29.89
N VAL A 268 27.74 6.19 -29.15
CA VAL A 268 26.79 7.15 -29.70
C VAL A 268 27.47 8.50 -29.92
N SER A 269 27.19 9.18 -31.03
CA SER A 269 27.82 10.47 -31.36
C SER A 269 27.09 11.69 -30.80
N TYR A 270 26.05 11.50 -30.00
CA TYR A 270 25.23 12.58 -29.45
C TYR A 270 25.93 13.24 -28.26
N LYS A 271 25.82 14.56 -28.15
CA LYS A 271 26.15 15.26 -26.91
C LYS A 271 24.96 15.14 -25.95
N TYR A 272 25.23 14.82 -24.68
CA TYR A 272 24.22 14.67 -23.64
C TYR A 272 24.79 15.03 -22.27
N GLU A 273 23.92 15.43 -21.36
CA GLU A 273 24.23 15.70 -19.95
C GLU A 273 23.49 14.70 -19.05
N PHE A 274 22.22 14.39 -19.34
CA PHE A 274 21.41 13.47 -18.54
C PHE A 274 21.08 12.18 -19.28
N MET A 275 21.02 11.09 -18.53
CA MET A 275 20.61 9.78 -19.04
C MET A 275 19.41 9.28 -18.24
N LYS A 276 18.31 8.97 -18.93
CA LYS A 276 17.09 8.43 -18.31
C LYS A 276 16.91 6.95 -18.64
N PRO A 277 16.83 6.05 -17.65
CA PRO A 277 16.59 4.62 -17.88
C PRO A 277 15.23 4.34 -18.54
N VAL A 278 15.21 3.47 -19.55
CA VAL A 278 13.99 3.06 -20.25
C VAL A 278 13.81 1.55 -20.27
N ILE A 279 14.89 0.80 -20.49
CA ILE A 279 14.86 -0.69 -20.53
C ILE A 279 16.11 -1.20 -19.81
N ILE A 280 15.98 -2.29 -19.07
CA ILE A 280 17.12 -3.00 -18.47
C ILE A 280 17.12 -4.43 -18.97
N ASN A 281 18.28 -4.86 -19.47
CA ASN A 281 18.55 -6.20 -19.93
C ASN A 281 19.85 -6.69 -19.29
N ASP A 282 19.70 -7.44 -18.20
CA ASP A 282 20.79 -7.91 -17.35
C ASP A 282 21.78 -6.79 -16.95
N GLU A 283 23.02 -6.78 -17.46
CA GLU A 283 24.05 -5.77 -17.15
C GLU A 283 23.90 -4.48 -17.95
N TRP A 284 23.02 -4.46 -18.94
CA TRP A 284 22.85 -3.35 -19.86
C TRP A 284 21.55 -2.61 -19.62
N MET A 285 21.61 -1.29 -19.78
CA MET A 285 20.49 -0.38 -19.62
C MET A 285 20.39 0.46 -20.88
N TYR A 286 19.21 0.45 -21.49
CA TYR A 286 18.86 1.38 -22.55
C TYR A 286 18.39 2.68 -21.93
N VAL A 287 18.99 3.79 -22.38
CA VAL A 287 18.73 5.13 -21.87
C VAL A 287 18.31 6.08 -22.97
N GLU A 288 17.45 7.01 -22.61
CA GLU A 288 17.23 8.25 -23.34
C GLU A 288 18.27 9.29 -22.92
N LEU A 289 18.81 10.00 -23.89
CA LEU A 289 19.87 10.99 -23.71
C LEU A 289 19.28 12.38 -23.86
N TYR A 290 19.56 13.26 -22.91
CA TYR A 290 19.06 14.62 -22.89
C TYR A 290 20.21 15.62 -22.80
N ASP A 291 20.03 16.80 -23.40
CA ASP A 291 20.91 17.95 -23.21
C ASP A 291 20.58 18.72 -21.92
N ASP A 292 21.35 19.78 -21.68
CA ASP A 292 21.26 20.69 -20.53
C ASP A 292 19.87 21.37 -20.44
N ASP A 293 19.16 21.48 -21.56
CA ASP A 293 17.81 22.05 -21.67
C ASP A 293 16.70 20.98 -21.57
N TYR A 294 17.05 19.74 -21.19
CA TYR A 294 16.14 18.59 -21.11
C TYR A 294 15.46 18.21 -22.44
N ASN A 295 16.07 18.55 -23.58
CA ASN A 295 15.61 18.08 -24.88
C ASN A 295 16.20 16.70 -25.19
N LEU A 296 15.38 15.81 -25.75
CA LEU A 296 15.83 14.48 -26.16
C LEU A 296 16.81 14.59 -27.35
N THR A 297 18.07 14.24 -27.14
CA THR A 297 19.12 14.29 -28.17
C THR A 297 19.38 12.95 -28.83
N GLY A 298 19.11 11.84 -28.12
CA GLY A 298 19.39 10.51 -28.63
C GLY A 298 18.99 9.40 -27.68
N LYS A 299 19.41 8.18 -28.01
CA LYS A 299 19.22 6.99 -27.19
C LYS A 299 20.41 6.06 -27.34
N GLY A 300 20.67 5.23 -26.33
CA GLY A 300 21.73 4.24 -26.40
C GLY A 300 21.76 3.29 -25.22
N TRP A 301 22.74 2.40 -25.21
CA TRP A 301 22.94 1.38 -24.20
C TRP A 301 24.16 1.71 -23.34
N LEU A 302 24.03 1.66 -22.03
CA LEU A 302 25.14 1.72 -21.10
C LEU A 302 25.19 0.45 -20.25
N GLN A 303 26.38 0.08 -19.79
CA GLN A 303 26.54 -1.01 -18.83
C GLN A 303 26.40 -0.43 -17.43
N TRP A 304 25.37 -0.84 -16.68
CA TRP A 304 25.05 -0.24 -15.37
C TRP A 304 25.62 -1.04 -14.19
N LYS A 305 25.93 -2.32 -14.42
CA LYS A 305 26.62 -3.18 -13.45
C LYS A 305 27.62 -4.11 -14.14
N THR A 306 28.66 -4.51 -13.41
CA THR A 306 29.55 -5.61 -13.81
C THR A 306 30.12 -6.24 -12.55
N GLY A 307 30.19 -7.58 -12.51
CA GLY A 307 30.83 -8.30 -11.40
C GLY A 307 30.22 -7.98 -10.03
N GLY A 308 28.91 -7.72 -9.98
CA GLY A 308 28.21 -7.37 -8.75
C GLY A 308 28.48 -5.96 -8.22
N LYS A 309 29.11 -5.08 -9.01
CA LYS A 309 29.33 -3.66 -8.69
C LYS A 309 28.52 -2.76 -9.64
N LEU A 310 28.00 -1.66 -9.12
CA LEU A 310 27.37 -0.61 -9.93
C LEU A 310 28.45 0.22 -10.62
N LEU A 311 28.23 0.54 -11.90
CA LEU A 311 29.07 1.45 -12.69
C LEU A 311 28.46 2.86 -12.79
N ILE A 312 27.26 3.01 -12.22
CA ILE A 312 26.47 4.23 -12.28
C ILE A 312 26.10 4.76 -10.89
N SER A 313 25.92 6.07 -10.80
CA SER A 313 25.10 6.73 -9.77
C SER A 313 23.71 7.03 -10.32
N TYR A 314 22.77 7.31 -9.44
CA TYR A 314 21.39 7.63 -9.80
C TYR A 314 20.88 8.81 -8.98
N SER A 315 19.94 9.55 -9.54
CA SER A 315 19.19 10.58 -8.83
C SER A 315 17.72 10.21 -8.71
N LEU A 316 17.17 10.27 -7.50
CA LEU A 316 15.75 10.03 -7.24
C LEU A 316 14.87 11.25 -7.55
N LEU A 317 15.45 12.44 -7.48
CA LEU A 317 14.77 13.72 -7.64
C LEU A 317 15.48 14.56 -8.72
N SER A 318 14.74 15.44 -9.38
CA SER A 318 15.29 16.39 -10.35
C SER A 318 16.16 17.45 -9.67
#